data_AF-A0A9X7BWJ3-F1
#
_entry.id   AF-A0A9X7BWJ3-F1
#
_cell.length_a   1.000
_cell.length_b   1.000
_cell.length_c   1.000
_cell.angle_alpha   90.00
_cell.angle_beta   90.00
_cell.angle_gamma   90.00
#
_symmetry.space_group_name_H-M   'P 1'
#
loop_
_entity.id
_entity.type
_entity.pdbx_description
1 polymer ?
#
loop_
_entity_poly.entity_id
_entity_poly.type
_entity_poly.pdbx_seq_one_letter_code
_entity_poly.pdbx_strand_id
1 'polypeptide(L)'
;MEEKTNTTNSRRSRPAKEPLSKEIIVKTAYNLLESEGISGLSMRKIAKVLDTGPSSLYVYVKNADELRAFVLDYGLGNIEEIDVKNETWKKELFELVYSYFRILFNSPGMAELALMTIPIGPNSLALTEQILHQLHLGGVNAKSSAWGVDILLLYAASVAFEQTARKEKGTTLDAIRASYETLDVVKYPMIVSLKDDMLSGGEERFRWGLEVVLQGILHAQ
;
A
#
# COMPACT_ATOMS: atom_id res chain seq x y z
N MET A 1 -38.50 -48.53 -31.95
CA MET A 1 -38.66 -47.53 -30.87
C MET A 1 -37.29 -47.32 -30.23
N GLU A 2 -36.98 -46.05 -29.99
CA GLU A 2 -35.66 -45.41 -29.85
C GLU A 2 -34.62 -46.09 -28.95
N GLU A 3 -33.41 -46.22 -29.49
CA GLU A 3 -32.18 -46.53 -28.78
C GLU A 3 -31.65 -45.25 -28.11
N LYS A 4 -31.72 -45.20 -26.78
CA LYS A 4 -31.21 -44.07 -25.98
C LYS A 4 -29.69 -44.08 -25.97
N THR A 5 -29.06 -43.25 -26.80
CA THR A 5 -27.63 -42.94 -26.67
C THR A 5 -27.42 -42.04 -25.44
N ASN A 6 -27.06 -42.67 -24.33
CA ASN A 6 -26.69 -42.00 -23.10
C ASN A 6 -25.23 -41.50 -23.26
N THR A 7 -25.05 -40.27 -23.74
CA THR A 7 -23.73 -39.63 -23.82
C THR A 7 -23.23 -39.31 -22.42
N THR A 8 -22.37 -40.17 -21.88
CA THR A 8 -21.57 -39.91 -20.68
C THR A 8 -20.60 -38.78 -20.97
N ASN A 9 -20.95 -37.57 -20.53
CA ASN A 9 -20.10 -36.40 -20.64
C ASN A 9 -18.87 -36.58 -19.74
N SER A 10 -17.76 -37.01 -20.34
CA SER A 10 -16.49 -37.26 -19.65
C SER A 10 -15.95 -35.99 -19.01
N ARG A 11 -15.68 -36.03 -17.69
CA ARG A 11 -15.03 -34.93 -16.94
C ARG A 11 -13.60 -34.60 -17.43
N ARG A 12 -13.05 -35.35 -18.39
CA ARG A 12 -11.69 -35.17 -18.94
C ARG A 12 -11.57 -34.12 -20.05
N SER A 13 -12.64 -33.44 -20.44
CA SER A 13 -12.61 -32.41 -21.48
C SER A 13 -12.35 -30.98 -20.96
N ARG A 14 -12.13 -30.80 -19.65
CA ARG A 14 -11.71 -29.50 -19.11
C ARG A 14 -10.20 -29.29 -19.38
N PRO A 15 -9.79 -28.13 -19.93
CA PRO A 15 -8.38 -27.76 -20.01
C PRO A 15 -7.72 -27.93 -18.63
N ALA A 16 -6.51 -28.49 -18.59
CA ALA A 16 -5.76 -28.62 -17.35
C ALA A 16 -5.55 -27.22 -16.75
N LYS A 17 -5.96 -27.03 -15.50
CA LYS A 17 -5.68 -25.78 -14.77
C LYS A 17 -4.17 -25.60 -14.66
N GLU A 18 -3.74 -24.35 -14.71
CA GLU A 18 -2.35 -24.02 -14.37
C GLU A 18 -2.02 -24.61 -12.99
N PRO A 19 -0.83 -25.24 -12.85
CA PRO A 19 -0.38 -25.75 -11.56
C PRO A 19 -0.38 -24.65 -10.51
N LEU A 20 -0.78 -24.98 -9.28
CA LEU A 20 -0.71 -24.04 -8.18
C LEU A 20 0.75 -23.60 -7.96
N SER A 21 0.96 -22.29 -7.86
CA SER A 21 2.27 -21.69 -7.56
C SER A 21 2.11 -20.55 -6.57
N LYS A 22 3.21 -20.15 -5.92
CA LYS A 22 3.20 -19.01 -5.00
C LYS A 22 2.77 -17.73 -5.73
N GLU A 23 3.27 -17.53 -6.95
CA GLU A 23 2.98 -16.38 -7.80
C GLU A 23 1.49 -16.30 -8.13
N ILE A 24 0.86 -17.43 -8.49
CA ILE A 24 -0.58 -17.49 -8.76
C ILE A 24 -1.39 -17.17 -7.50
N ILE A 25 -0.98 -17.69 -6.33
CA ILE A 25 -1.65 -17.42 -5.05
C ILE A 25 -1.58 -15.93 -4.71
N VAL A 26 -0.38 -15.34 -4.79
CA VAL A 26 -0.13 -13.94 -4.45
C VAL A 26 -0.88 -13.02 -5.42
N LYS A 27 -0.81 -13.27 -6.73
CA LYS A 27 -1.55 -12.49 -7.74
C LYS A 27 -3.07 -12.58 -7.53
N THR A 28 -3.59 -13.76 -7.22
CA THR A 28 -5.02 -13.95 -6.94
C THR A 28 -5.45 -13.20 -5.69
N ALA A 29 -4.62 -13.25 -4.63
CA ALA A 29 -4.86 -12.52 -3.41
C ALA A 29 -4.80 -10.99 -3.62
N TYR A 30 -3.86 -10.50 -4.44
CA TYR A 30 -3.79 -9.09 -4.83
C TYR A 30 -5.07 -8.64 -5.57
N ASN A 31 -5.55 -9.41 -6.54
CA ASN A 31 -6.81 -9.09 -7.24
C ASN A 31 -8.02 -9.09 -6.29
N LEU A 32 -8.03 -9.95 -5.27
CA LEU A 32 -9.06 -9.96 -4.22
C LEU A 32 -8.94 -8.75 -3.28
N LEU A 33 -7.73 -8.27 -3.00
CA LEU A 33 -7.52 -7.03 -2.27
C LEU A 33 -8.12 -5.84 -3.03
N GLU A 34 -7.86 -5.74 -4.33
CA GLU A 34 -8.37 -4.63 -5.14
C GLU A 34 -9.90 -4.62 -5.26
N SER A 35 -10.54 -5.79 -5.20
CA SER A 35 -11.99 -5.93 -5.38
C SER A 35 -12.80 -6.00 -4.08
N GLU A 36 -12.24 -6.55 -3.00
CA GLU A 36 -12.93 -6.81 -1.73
C GLU A 36 -12.24 -6.18 -0.50
N GLY A 37 -11.17 -5.41 -0.72
CA GLY A 37 -10.34 -4.85 0.34
C GLY A 37 -9.65 -5.93 1.18
N ILE A 38 -9.20 -5.56 2.39
CA ILE A 38 -8.52 -6.48 3.32
C ILE A 38 -9.35 -7.73 3.64
N SER A 39 -10.68 -7.62 3.60
CA SER A 39 -11.59 -8.75 3.81
C SER A 39 -11.47 -9.85 2.74
N GLY A 40 -10.92 -9.50 1.56
CA GLY A 40 -10.61 -10.42 0.46
C GLY A 40 -9.41 -11.32 0.73
N LEU A 41 -8.49 -10.91 1.62
CA LEU A 41 -7.25 -11.62 1.95
C LEU A 41 -7.44 -12.77 2.95
N SER A 42 -8.44 -13.62 2.68
CA SER A 42 -8.73 -14.83 3.45
C SER A 42 -8.22 -16.07 2.71
N MET A 43 -7.48 -16.93 3.40
CA MET A 43 -7.01 -18.22 2.86
C MET A 43 -8.16 -19.04 2.26
N ARG A 44 -9.36 -18.99 2.86
CA ARG A 44 -10.54 -19.71 2.35
C ARG A 44 -11.08 -19.10 1.05
N LYS A 45 -11.16 -17.76 0.97
CA LYS A 45 -11.63 -17.07 -0.24
C LYS A 45 -10.67 -17.31 -1.41
N ILE A 46 -9.38 -17.14 -1.16
CA ILE A 46 -8.33 -17.35 -2.16
C ILE A 46 -8.35 -18.80 -2.66
N ALA A 47 -8.43 -19.79 -1.76
CA ALA A 47 -8.51 -21.20 -2.14
C ALA A 47 -9.77 -21.49 -2.98
N LYS A 48 -10.91 -20.87 -2.63
CA LYS A 48 -12.15 -20.99 -3.41
C LYS A 48 -12.00 -20.42 -4.81
N VAL A 49 -11.38 -19.25 -4.98
CA VAL A 49 -11.12 -18.66 -6.31
C VAL A 49 -10.21 -19.56 -7.15
N LEU A 50 -9.22 -20.17 -6.51
CA LEU A 50 -8.29 -21.11 -7.13
C LEU A 50 -8.86 -22.54 -7.30
N ASP A 51 -10.09 -22.79 -6.85
CA ASP A 51 -10.77 -24.11 -6.87
C ASP A 51 -9.92 -25.21 -6.22
N THR A 52 -9.36 -24.89 -5.05
CA THR A 52 -8.53 -25.79 -4.25
C THR A 52 -8.94 -25.73 -2.77
N GLY A 53 -8.34 -26.59 -1.95
CA GLY A 53 -8.50 -26.55 -0.50
C GLY A 53 -7.52 -25.55 0.15
N PRO A 54 -7.88 -24.89 1.27
CA PRO A 54 -6.96 -24.02 2.01
C PRO A 54 -5.63 -24.71 2.36
N SER A 55 -5.68 -26.01 2.71
CA SER A 55 -4.49 -26.84 2.99
C SER A 55 -3.46 -26.82 1.86
N SER A 56 -3.90 -26.73 0.59
CA SER A 56 -3.00 -26.68 -0.56
C SER A 56 -2.24 -25.36 -0.65
N LEU A 57 -2.82 -24.25 -0.17
CA LEU A 57 -2.13 -22.96 -0.14
C LEU A 57 -0.99 -22.96 0.89
N TYR A 58 -1.16 -23.66 2.00
CA TYR A 58 -0.17 -23.70 3.09
C TYR A 58 1.16 -24.39 2.70
N VAL A 59 1.20 -25.07 1.56
CA VAL A 59 2.45 -25.59 0.96
C VAL A 59 3.35 -24.44 0.48
N TYR A 60 2.77 -23.30 0.09
CA TYR A 60 3.47 -22.17 -0.51
C TYR A 60 3.63 -20.98 0.45
N VAL A 61 2.74 -20.85 1.44
CA VAL A 61 2.74 -19.79 2.46
C VAL A 61 2.42 -20.36 3.83
N LYS A 62 3.19 -20.01 4.85
CA LYS A 62 3.07 -20.54 6.22
C LYS A 62 1.77 -20.13 6.89
N ASN A 63 1.31 -18.90 6.64
CA ASN A 63 0.10 -18.34 7.25
C ASN A 63 -0.45 -17.15 6.44
N ALA A 64 -1.57 -16.59 6.90
CA ALA A 64 -2.20 -15.44 6.24
C ALA A 64 -1.34 -14.18 6.31
N ASP A 65 -0.53 -14.00 7.36
CA ASP A 65 0.34 -12.83 7.51
C ASP A 65 1.51 -12.88 6.51
N GLU A 66 2.11 -14.05 6.32
CA GLU A 66 3.14 -14.25 5.30
C GLU A 66 2.58 -14.03 3.88
N LEU A 67 1.34 -14.48 3.63
CA LEU A 67 0.67 -14.18 2.37
C LEU A 67 0.45 -12.67 2.18
N ARG A 68 -0.04 -11.97 3.21
CA ARG A 68 -0.22 -10.51 3.19
C ARG A 68 1.09 -9.78 2.89
N ALA A 69 2.20 -10.24 3.48
CA ALA A 69 3.52 -9.69 3.23
C ALA A 69 3.96 -9.86 1.76
N PHE A 70 3.68 -11.02 1.15
CA PHE A 70 3.93 -11.23 -0.27
C PHE A 70 3.00 -10.43 -1.18
N VAL A 71 1.73 -10.26 -0.79
CA VAL A 71 0.77 -9.45 -1.56
C VAL A 71 1.16 -7.97 -1.55
N LEU A 72 1.60 -7.46 -0.40
CA LEU A 72 2.10 -6.10 -0.30
C LEU A 72 3.34 -5.92 -1.19
N ASP A 73 4.32 -6.81 -1.07
CA ASP A 73 5.54 -6.77 -1.91
C ASP A 73 5.20 -6.86 -3.42
N TYR A 74 4.25 -7.72 -3.80
CA TYR A 74 3.78 -7.82 -5.18
C TYR A 74 3.21 -6.50 -5.69
N GLY A 75 2.36 -5.83 -4.90
CA GLY A 75 1.80 -4.54 -5.27
C GLY A 75 2.87 -3.43 -5.39
N LEU A 76 3.93 -3.49 -4.58
CA LEU A 76 5.07 -2.57 -4.69
C LEU A 76 5.89 -2.76 -5.97
N GLY A 77 5.79 -3.92 -6.63
CA GLY A 77 6.41 -4.15 -7.94
C GLY A 77 5.85 -3.27 -9.07
N ASN A 78 4.74 -2.57 -8.83
CA ASN A 78 4.18 -1.61 -9.77
C ASN A 78 4.78 -0.20 -9.64
N ILE A 79 5.71 0.03 -8.69
CA ILE A 79 6.48 1.28 -8.64
C ILE A 79 7.29 1.37 -9.93
N GLU A 80 7.00 2.39 -10.74
CA GLU A 80 7.73 2.65 -11.98
C GLU A 80 9.21 2.89 -11.67
N GLU A 81 10.09 2.37 -12.53
CA GLU A 81 11.52 2.61 -12.43
C GLU A 81 11.78 4.12 -12.59
N ILE A 82 12.36 4.73 -11.56
CA ILE A 82 12.56 6.17 -11.53
C ILE A 82 13.82 6.49 -12.36
N ASP A 83 13.65 7.08 -13.55
CA ASP A 83 14.76 7.63 -14.32
C ASP A 83 15.13 9.02 -13.80
N VAL A 84 15.90 9.06 -12.72
CA VAL A 84 16.33 10.29 -12.02
C VAL A 84 17.73 10.78 -12.39
N LYS A 85 18.27 10.36 -13.54
CA LYS A 85 19.63 10.74 -13.95
C LYS A 85 19.88 12.25 -13.83
N ASN A 86 20.79 12.62 -12.93
CA ASN A 86 21.29 13.98 -12.63
C ASN A 86 20.45 14.83 -11.65
N GLU A 87 19.56 14.24 -10.87
CA GLU A 87 18.86 14.96 -9.79
C GLU A 87 19.63 14.93 -8.45
N THR A 88 19.23 15.78 -7.50
CA THR A 88 19.84 15.76 -6.16
C THR A 88 19.32 14.58 -5.34
N TRP A 89 20.15 14.00 -4.47
CA TRP A 89 19.76 12.87 -3.61
C TRP A 89 18.42 13.08 -2.89
N LYS A 90 18.15 14.33 -2.50
CA LYS A 90 16.93 14.73 -1.81
C LYS A 90 15.70 14.66 -2.70
N LYS A 91 15.82 15.07 -3.96
CA LYS A 91 14.73 14.94 -4.94
C LYS A 91 14.49 13.47 -5.27
N GLU A 92 15.54 12.67 -5.44
CA GLU A 92 15.39 11.24 -5.67
C GLU A 92 14.69 10.54 -4.50
N LEU A 93 15.08 10.86 -3.27
CA LEU A 93 14.42 10.36 -2.06
C LEU A 93 12.94 10.76 -2.03
N PHE A 94 12.63 12.01 -2.38
CA PHE A 94 11.25 12.47 -2.46
C PHE A 94 10.43 11.66 -3.46
N GLU A 95 10.95 11.48 -4.69
CA GLU A 95 10.25 10.72 -5.74
C GLU A 95 10.07 9.24 -5.38
N LEU A 96 11.03 8.62 -4.68
CA LEU A 96 10.90 7.25 -4.17
C LEU A 96 9.73 7.13 -3.19
N VAL A 97 9.70 7.98 -2.17
CA VAL A 97 8.65 7.96 -1.13
C VAL A 97 7.30 8.37 -1.72
N TYR A 98 7.29 9.30 -2.67
CA TYR A 98 6.07 9.71 -3.35
C TYR A 98 5.53 8.63 -4.29
N SER A 99 6.39 7.90 -4.99
CA SER A 99 5.97 6.76 -5.83
C SER A 99 5.38 5.63 -4.99
N TYR A 100 5.97 5.34 -3.83
CA TYR A 100 5.37 4.46 -2.83
C TYR A 100 3.98 4.95 -2.39
N PHE A 101 3.84 6.24 -2.02
CA PHE A 101 2.53 6.84 -1.70
C PHE A 101 1.52 6.66 -2.83
N ARG A 102 1.90 6.96 -4.08
CA ARG A 102 1.00 6.87 -5.25
C ARG A 102 0.47 5.46 -5.46
N ILE A 103 1.31 4.43 -5.30
CA ILE A 103 0.86 3.03 -5.39
C ILE A 103 -0.15 2.71 -4.30
N LEU A 104 0.14 3.07 -3.04
CA LEU A 104 -0.78 2.83 -1.93
C LEU A 104 -2.11 3.57 -2.07
N PHE A 105 -2.08 4.80 -2.59
CA PHE A 105 -3.25 5.64 -2.78
C PHE A 105 -4.14 5.16 -3.94
N ASN A 106 -3.54 4.73 -5.05
CA ASN A 106 -4.27 4.35 -6.26
C ASN A 106 -4.78 2.90 -6.24
N SER A 107 -4.16 2.01 -5.46
CA SER A 107 -4.57 0.61 -5.35
C SER A 107 -5.47 0.39 -4.12
N PRO A 108 -6.75 0.01 -4.29
CA PRO A 108 -7.66 -0.24 -3.16
C PRO A 108 -7.07 -1.24 -2.16
N GLY A 109 -7.20 -0.95 -0.87
CA GLY A 109 -6.72 -1.80 0.23
C GLY A 109 -5.21 -1.84 0.45
N MET A 110 -4.38 -1.33 -0.47
CA MET A 110 -2.91 -1.34 -0.30
C MET A 110 -2.43 -0.47 0.86
N ALA A 111 -2.99 0.74 1.02
CA ALA A 111 -2.62 1.61 2.13
C ALA A 111 -2.93 1.01 3.51
N GLU A 112 -4.10 0.36 3.65
CA GLU A 112 -4.46 -0.36 4.88
C GLU A 112 -3.51 -1.55 5.12
N LEU A 113 -3.20 -2.31 4.07
CA LEU A 113 -2.27 -3.44 4.15
C LEU A 113 -0.87 -3.00 4.60
N ALA A 114 -0.38 -1.88 4.07
CA ALA A 114 0.93 -1.32 4.42
C ALA A 114 1.05 -0.90 5.90
N LEU A 115 -0.04 -0.45 6.53
CA LEU A 115 -0.06 -0.09 7.95
C LEU A 115 -0.13 -1.32 8.87
N MET A 116 -0.53 -2.47 8.35
CA MET A 116 -0.77 -3.69 9.13
C MET A 116 0.31 -4.77 8.91
N THR A 117 1.19 -4.61 7.92
CA THR A 117 2.06 -5.68 7.46
C THR A 117 3.40 -5.14 6.97
N ILE A 118 4.48 -5.86 7.31
CA ILE A 118 5.80 -5.63 6.76
C ILE A 118 5.93 -6.49 5.50
N PRO A 119 6.24 -5.91 4.31
CA PRO A 119 6.38 -6.68 3.09
C PRO A 119 7.60 -7.61 3.15
N ILE A 120 7.52 -8.73 2.42
CA ILE A 120 8.63 -9.68 2.29
C ILE A 120 8.82 -9.98 0.80
N GLY A 121 9.86 -9.43 0.19
CA GLY A 121 10.22 -9.81 -1.18
C GLY A 121 11.13 -8.80 -1.86
N PRO A 122 11.46 -9.04 -3.14
CA PRO A 122 12.46 -8.24 -3.86
C PRO A 122 12.08 -6.78 -4.08
N ASN A 123 10.79 -6.47 -4.24
CA ASN A 123 10.36 -5.10 -4.55
C ASN A 123 10.52 -4.16 -3.35
N SER A 124 10.12 -4.63 -2.17
CA SER A 124 10.31 -3.91 -0.90
C SER A 124 11.78 -3.77 -0.53
N LEU A 125 12.61 -4.78 -0.80
CA LEU A 125 14.06 -4.70 -0.61
C LEU A 125 14.70 -3.67 -1.55
N ALA A 126 14.32 -3.66 -2.83
CA ALA A 126 14.83 -2.68 -3.79
C ALA A 126 14.47 -1.24 -3.39
N LEU A 127 13.21 -0.99 -3.00
CA LEU A 127 12.76 0.30 -2.50
C LEU A 127 13.56 0.74 -1.26
N THR A 128 13.74 -0.17 -0.31
CA THR A 128 14.50 0.09 0.93
C THR A 128 15.95 0.43 0.63
N GLU A 129 16.61 -0.34 -0.23
CA GLU A 129 18.00 -0.12 -0.63
C GLU A 129 18.17 1.25 -1.30
N GLN A 130 17.26 1.62 -2.20
CA GLN A 130 17.29 2.93 -2.87
C GLN A 130 17.11 4.08 -1.88
N ILE A 131 16.18 3.98 -0.93
CA ILE A 131 15.99 5.00 0.11
C ILE A 131 17.25 5.13 0.98
N LEU A 132 17.82 4.01 1.45
CA LEU A 132 19.04 4.00 2.24
C LEU A 132 20.23 4.61 1.48
N HIS A 133 20.35 4.31 0.19
CA HIS A 133 21.35 4.90 -0.68
C HIS A 133 21.22 6.43 -0.75
N GLN A 134 20.01 6.97 -0.91
CA GLN A 134 19.81 8.43 -0.93
C GLN A 134 20.10 9.08 0.42
N LEU A 135 19.71 8.45 1.53
CA LEU A 135 20.04 8.94 2.87
C LEU A 135 21.55 8.94 3.11
N HIS A 136 22.26 7.91 2.62
CA HIS A 136 23.72 7.85 2.64
C HIS A 136 24.38 8.99 1.84
N LEU A 137 23.91 9.25 0.62
CA LEU A 137 24.39 10.39 -0.19
C LEU A 137 24.11 11.75 0.49
N GLY A 138 23.03 11.84 1.25
CA GLY A 138 22.70 13.00 2.08
C GLY A 138 23.53 13.15 3.36
N GLY A 139 24.46 12.22 3.64
CA GLY A 139 25.31 12.25 4.84
C GLY A 139 24.61 11.86 6.13
N VAL A 140 23.44 11.19 6.05
CA VAL A 140 22.74 10.68 7.24
C VAL A 140 23.52 9.50 7.83
N ASN A 141 23.69 9.50 9.15
CA ASN A 141 24.41 8.42 9.83
C ASN A 141 23.65 7.09 9.77
N ALA A 142 24.35 5.96 9.99
CA ALA A 142 23.78 4.63 9.80
C ALA A 142 22.51 4.36 10.64
N LYS A 143 22.47 4.83 11.89
CA LYS A 143 21.33 4.60 12.79
C LYS A 143 20.12 5.40 12.34
N SER A 144 20.32 6.69 12.04
CA SER A 144 19.26 7.59 11.58
C SER A 144 18.79 7.23 10.18
N SER A 145 19.65 6.65 9.32
CA SER A 145 19.24 6.09 8.04
C SER A 145 18.33 4.87 8.22
N ALA A 146 18.71 3.92 9.08
CA ALA A 146 17.92 2.72 9.33
C ALA A 146 16.52 3.04 9.92
N TRP A 147 16.45 3.95 10.89
CA TRP A 147 15.18 4.40 11.46
C TRP A 147 14.43 5.35 10.52
N GLY A 148 15.17 6.09 9.70
CA GLY A 148 14.64 7.04 8.72
C GLY A 148 13.78 6.36 7.66
N VAL A 149 14.21 5.21 7.13
CA VAL A 149 13.41 4.45 6.15
C VAL A 149 12.02 4.15 6.70
N ASP A 150 11.94 3.64 7.93
CA ASP A 150 10.69 3.25 8.57
C ASP A 150 9.73 4.44 8.69
N ILE A 151 10.20 5.57 9.25
CA ILE A 151 9.34 6.74 9.44
C ILE A 151 8.94 7.42 8.13
N LEU A 152 9.78 7.40 7.10
CA LEU A 152 9.47 7.94 5.78
C LEU A 152 8.35 7.14 5.09
N LEU A 153 8.46 5.80 5.12
CA LEU A 153 7.45 4.90 4.56
C LEU A 153 6.15 4.93 5.39
N LEU A 154 6.26 4.96 6.72
CA LEU A 154 5.08 5.08 7.60
C LEU A 154 4.33 6.40 7.37
N TYR A 155 5.05 7.51 7.21
CA TYR A 155 4.45 8.80 6.85
C TYR A 155 3.64 8.66 5.55
N ALA A 156 4.25 8.14 4.49
CA ALA A 156 3.59 7.96 3.21
C ALA A 156 2.37 7.02 3.29
N ALA A 157 2.49 5.88 3.96
CA ALA A 157 1.40 4.94 4.15
C ALA A 157 0.24 5.55 4.96
N SER A 158 0.54 6.30 6.02
CA SER A 158 -0.48 6.95 6.86
C SER A 158 -1.28 8.00 6.10
N VAL A 159 -0.61 8.82 5.28
CA VAL A 159 -1.28 9.84 4.45
C VAL A 159 -2.11 9.16 3.35
N ALA A 160 -1.59 8.10 2.72
CA ALA A 160 -2.35 7.33 1.73
C ALA A 160 -3.63 6.74 2.34
N PHE A 161 -3.51 6.10 3.51
CA PHE A 161 -4.65 5.48 4.21
C PHE A 161 -5.68 6.52 4.65
N GLU A 162 -5.24 7.65 5.20
CA GLU A 162 -6.15 8.74 5.58
C GLU A 162 -6.96 9.24 4.39
N GLN A 163 -6.31 9.46 3.25
CA GLN A 163 -6.97 9.97 2.05
C GLN A 163 -7.92 8.95 1.41
N THR A 164 -7.52 7.68 1.33
CA THR A 164 -8.39 6.61 0.79
C THR A 164 -9.58 6.35 1.71
N ALA A 165 -9.38 6.31 3.04
CA ALA A 165 -10.46 6.11 4.00
C ALA A 165 -11.48 7.26 4.00
N ARG A 166 -11.04 8.52 3.81
CA ARG A 166 -11.94 9.67 3.63
C ARG A 166 -12.78 9.54 2.36
N LYS A 167 -12.16 9.12 1.25
CA LYS A 167 -12.81 8.89 -0.04
C LYS A 167 -13.88 7.78 0.07
N GLU A 168 -13.57 6.67 0.72
CA GLU A 168 -14.49 5.54 0.92
C GLU A 168 -15.68 5.89 1.81
N LYS A 169 -15.46 6.62 2.91
CA LYS A 169 -16.53 7.03 3.83
C LYS A 169 -17.40 8.16 3.27
N GLY A 170 -17.04 8.74 2.13
CA GLY A 170 -17.69 9.92 1.59
C GLY A 170 -17.53 11.15 2.49
N THR A 171 -16.56 11.16 3.40
CA THR A 171 -16.28 12.30 4.27
C THR A 171 -15.67 13.40 3.42
N THR A 172 -16.47 14.41 3.06
CA THR A 172 -15.98 15.54 2.28
C THR A 172 -15.26 16.54 3.19
N LEU A 173 -14.24 17.20 2.66
CA LEU A 173 -13.62 18.33 3.33
C LEU A 173 -14.65 19.44 3.61
N ASP A 174 -15.70 19.54 2.80
CA ASP A 174 -16.77 20.52 3.00
C ASP A 174 -17.61 20.24 4.26
N ALA A 175 -17.92 18.98 4.55
CA ALA A 175 -18.61 18.62 5.80
C ALA A 175 -17.76 18.97 7.03
N ILE A 176 -16.44 18.74 6.96
CA ILE A 176 -15.51 19.13 8.02
C ILE A 176 -15.43 20.66 8.12
N ARG A 177 -15.31 21.37 6.98
CA ARG A 177 -15.27 22.83 6.93
C ARG A 177 -16.52 23.47 7.55
N ALA A 178 -17.70 22.98 7.21
CA ALA A 178 -18.96 23.44 7.78
C ALA A 178 -18.99 23.29 9.31
N SER A 179 -18.40 22.22 9.86
CA SER A 179 -18.30 22.06 11.31
C SER A 179 -17.43 23.16 11.96
N TYR A 180 -16.36 23.60 11.29
CA TYR A 180 -15.46 24.64 11.78
C TYR A 180 -16.06 26.05 11.69
N GLU A 181 -17.01 26.27 10.78
CA GLU A 181 -17.72 27.55 10.65
C GLU A 181 -18.67 27.85 11.82
N THR A 182 -19.12 26.80 12.54
CA THR A 182 -20.06 26.93 13.67
C THR A 182 -19.37 27.02 15.04
N LEU A 183 -18.03 27.01 15.08
CA LEU A 183 -17.27 27.00 16.32
C LEU A 183 -17.34 28.35 17.05
N ASP A 184 -17.51 28.29 18.37
CA ASP A 184 -17.36 29.44 19.25
C ASP A 184 -15.89 29.91 19.24
N VAL A 185 -15.66 31.11 18.71
CA VAL A 185 -14.33 31.73 18.60
C VAL A 185 -13.68 31.99 19.96
N VAL A 186 -14.46 32.20 21.02
CA VAL A 186 -13.92 32.40 22.38
C VAL A 186 -13.35 31.08 22.90
N LYS A 187 -13.99 29.96 22.57
CA LYS A 187 -13.58 28.63 23.02
C LYS A 187 -12.51 27.99 22.12
N TYR A 188 -12.56 28.25 20.82
CA TYR A 188 -11.67 27.64 19.81
C TYR A 188 -10.96 28.68 18.92
N PRO A 189 -10.29 29.70 19.49
CA PRO A 189 -9.76 30.82 18.72
C PRO A 189 -8.76 30.37 17.64
N MET A 190 -7.91 29.38 17.95
CA MET A 190 -6.88 28.90 17.02
C MET A 190 -7.46 28.12 15.84
N ILE A 191 -8.48 27.29 16.07
CA ILE A 191 -9.12 26.51 14.99
C ILE A 191 -9.84 27.49 14.06
N VAL A 192 -10.56 28.46 14.61
CA VAL A 192 -11.26 29.48 13.82
C VAL A 192 -10.28 30.30 12.98
N SER A 193 -9.10 30.64 13.53
CA SER A 193 -8.09 31.41 12.80
C SER A 193 -7.32 30.63 11.74
N LEU A 194 -7.19 29.31 11.87
CA LEU A 194 -6.33 28.46 11.02
C LEU A 194 -7.10 27.43 10.18
N LYS A 195 -8.43 27.38 10.27
CA LYS A 195 -9.26 26.34 9.62
C LYS A 195 -8.99 26.17 8.13
N ASP A 196 -8.72 27.25 7.40
CA ASP A 196 -8.49 27.19 5.96
C ASP A 196 -7.17 26.45 5.66
N ASP A 197 -6.10 26.77 6.37
CA ASP A 197 -4.81 26.06 6.26
C ASP A 197 -4.89 24.62 6.79
N MET A 198 -5.64 24.38 7.88
CA MET A 198 -5.82 23.04 8.45
C MET A 198 -6.50 22.07 7.46
N LEU A 199 -7.33 22.58 6.56
CA LEU A 199 -8.14 21.80 5.61
C LEU A 199 -7.63 21.89 4.17
N SER A 200 -6.49 22.55 3.92
CA SER A 200 -5.89 22.72 2.60
C SER A 200 -4.65 21.84 2.39
N GLY A 201 -3.97 22.07 1.25
CA GLY A 201 -2.60 21.65 1.01
C GLY A 201 -2.40 20.37 0.21
N GLY A 202 -3.36 19.43 0.13
CA GLY A 202 -3.28 18.28 -0.78
C GLY A 202 -1.88 17.65 -0.90
N GLU A 203 -1.34 17.62 -2.12
CA GLU A 203 0.02 17.15 -2.43
C GLU A 203 1.14 18.05 -1.86
N GLU A 204 0.94 19.37 -1.81
CA GLU A 204 1.89 20.30 -1.19
C GLU A 204 2.09 19.97 0.29
N ARG A 205 1.02 19.64 1.01
CA ARG A 205 1.07 19.21 2.41
C ARG A 205 1.77 17.87 2.57
N PHE A 206 1.58 16.94 1.63
CA PHE A 206 2.35 15.69 1.59
C PHE A 206 3.85 15.99 1.51
N ARG A 207 4.25 16.87 0.58
CA ARG A 207 5.64 17.25 0.40
C ARG A 207 6.23 17.98 1.59
N TRP A 208 5.48 18.91 2.17
CA TRP A 208 5.87 19.62 3.37
C TRP A 208 6.11 18.67 4.55
N GLY A 209 5.21 17.71 4.80
CA GLY A 209 5.40 16.76 5.91
C GLY A 209 6.59 15.82 5.69
N LEU A 210 6.83 15.40 4.45
CA LEU A 210 8.01 14.59 4.11
C LEU A 210 9.32 15.37 4.36
N GLU A 211 9.33 16.65 4.00
CA GLU A 211 10.44 17.56 4.30
C GLU A 211 10.67 17.70 5.81
N VAL A 212 9.60 17.86 6.60
CA VAL A 212 9.69 17.94 8.07
C VAL A 212 10.33 16.67 8.66
N VAL A 213 9.89 15.49 8.21
CA VAL A 213 10.45 14.21 8.66
C VAL A 213 11.93 14.10 8.27
N LEU A 214 12.27 14.42 7.02
CA LEU A 214 13.65 14.36 6.54
C LEU A 214 14.58 15.32 7.29
N GLN A 215 14.12 16.54 7.57
CA GLN A 215 14.88 17.49 8.40
C GLN A 215 15.10 16.93 9.81
N GLY A 216 14.10 16.29 10.41
CA GLY A 216 14.25 15.60 11.69
C GLY A 216 15.34 14.51 11.65
N ILE A 217 15.34 13.67 10.61
CA ILE A 217 16.34 12.61 10.41
C ILE A 217 17.75 13.20 10.26
N LEU A 218 17.91 14.29 9.50
CA LEU A 218 19.20 14.94 9.28
C LEU A 218 19.82 15.51 10.56
N HIS A 219 18.99 16.02 11.48
CA HIS A 219 19.43 16.66 12.73
C HIS A 219 19.55 15.68 13.91
N ALA A 220 18.85 14.55 13.88
CA ALA A 220 18.89 13.54 14.92
C ALA A 220 20.13 12.63 14.82
N GLN A 221 21.34 13.23 14.74
CA GLN A 221 22.59 12.50 14.60
C GLN A 221 23.10 11.90 15.92
#